data_AF-A0A3D5KFS8-F1
#
_entry.id   AF-A0A3D5KFS8-F1
#
_cell.length_a   1.000
_cell.length_b   1.000
_cell.length_c   1.000
_cell.angle_alpha   90.00
_cell.angle_beta   90.00
_cell.angle_gamma   90.00
#
_symmetry.space_group_name_H-M   'P 1'
#
loop_
_entity.id
_entity.type
_entity.pdbx_description
1 polymer ?
#
loop_
_entity_poly.entity_id
_entity_poly.type
_entity_poly.pdbx_seq_one_letter_code
_entity_poly.pdbx_strand_id
1 'polypeptide(L)'
;MAITKIHPIKSTLNLAIDYITSDDKTDEQILISSDGCSPATAHLQFMNTRETNNTRGTVLARHLIQSFVPGEVSPDKAHEIGLALAKEVLNGEYEYVLATHVDRNHIHNHIIFNNVNWKTGKCYQSNK
;
A
#
# COMPACT_ATOMS: atom_id res chain seq x y z
N MET A 1 5.50 -19.37 -3.77
CA MET A 1 5.97 -18.20 -4.56
C MET A 1 4.84 -17.19 -4.53
N ALA A 2 5.10 -15.97 -4.05
CA ALA A 2 4.05 -14.97 -3.92
C ALA A 2 3.60 -14.44 -5.30
N ILE A 3 2.30 -14.23 -5.47
CA ILE A 3 1.72 -13.63 -6.68
C ILE A 3 1.40 -12.17 -6.38
N THR A 4 1.87 -11.25 -7.23
CA THR A 4 1.58 -9.82 -7.09
C THR A 4 0.58 -9.33 -8.12
N LYS A 5 -0.31 -8.41 -7.71
CA LYS A 5 -1.23 -7.69 -8.58
C LYS A 5 -1.23 -6.22 -8.21
N ILE A 6 -1.23 -5.33 -9.21
CA ILE A 6 -1.31 -3.89 -8.98
C ILE A 6 -2.48 -3.29 -9.77
N HIS A 7 -3.27 -2.44 -9.13
CA HIS A 7 -4.37 -1.74 -9.78
C HIS A 7 -4.48 -0.28 -9.31
N PRO A 8 -5.00 0.62 -10.15
CA PRO A 8 -5.14 2.03 -9.79
C PRO A 8 -6.33 2.29 -8.88
N ILE A 9 -6.16 3.19 -7.92
CA ILE A 9 -7.23 3.82 -7.15
C ILE A 9 -7.48 5.21 -7.75
N LYS A 10 -8.65 5.41 -8.34
CA LYS A 10 -9.06 6.68 -8.99
C LYS A 10 -10.04 7.51 -8.16
N SER A 11 -10.68 6.87 -7.18
CA SER A 11 -11.68 7.43 -6.28
C SER A 11 -11.55 6.74 -4.93
N THR A 12 -12.22 7.26 -3.90
CA THR A 12 -12.42 6.55 -2.61
C THR A 12 -11.12 6.11 -1.92
N LEU A 13 -10.04 6.89 -2.05
CA LEU A 13 -8.73 6.57 -1.45
C LEU A 13 -8.83 6.37 0.07
N ASN A 14 -9.55 7.24 0.78
CA ASN A 14 -9.75 7.11 2.22
C ASN A 14 -10.40 5.76 2.57
N LEU A 15 -11.50 5.42 1.89
CA LEU A 15 -12.21 4.14 2.12
C LEU A 15 -11.32 2.92 1.81
N ALA A 16 -10.43 3.02 0.82
CA ALA A 16 -9.52 1.93 0.49
C ALA A 16 -8.45 1.74 1.57
N ILE A 17 -7.91 2.83 2.13
CA ILE A 17 -6.96 2.78 3.25
C ILE A 17 -7.67 2.23 4.49
N ASP A 18 -8.81 2.81 4.87
CA ASP A 18 -9.61 2.36 6.02
C ASP A 18 -9.96 0.87 5.92
N TYR A 19 -10.27 0.39 4.70
CA TYR A 19 -10.59 -1.01 4.48
C TYR A 19 -9.40 -1.97 4.68
N ILE A 20 -8.19 -1.57 4.27
CA ILE A 20 -7.01 -2.43 4.43
C ILE A 20 -6.48 -2.38 5.86
N THR A 21 -6.71 -1.29 6.60
CA THR A 21 -6.26 -1.11 7.98
C THR A 21 -7.30 -1.53 9.02
N SER A 22 -8.40 -2.16 8.61
CA SER A 22 -9.49 -2.48 9.53
C SER A 22 -9.10 -3.56 10.55
N ASP A 23 -9.52 -3.37 11.81
CA ASP A 23 -9.14 -4.18 12.97
C ASP A 23 -9.49 -5.66 12.80
N ASP A 24 -10.61 -5.93 12.15
CA ASP A 24 -11.13 -7.27 11.86
C ASP A 24 -10.20 -8.10 10.96
N LYS A 25 -9.27 -7.45 10.24
CA LYS A 25 -8.41 -8.11 9.25
C LYS A 25 -6.93 -8.19 9.62
N THR A 26 -6.49 -7.39 10.58
CA THR A 26 -5.07 -7.05 10.77
C THR A 26 -4.47 -7.59 12.07
N ASP A 27 -5.16 -8.52 12.75
CA ASP A 27 -4.74 -9.06 14.06
C ASP A 27 -4.53 -7.91 15.06
N GLU A 28 -5.61 -7.17 15.36
CA GLU A 28 -5.60 -5.98 16.24
C GLU A 28 -4.64 -4.85 15.77
N GLN A 29 -4.54 -4.63 14.45
CA GLN A 29 -3.70 -3.59 13.82
C GLN A 29 -2.18 -3.77 13.98
N ILE A 30 -1.70 -4.88 14.54
CA ILE A 30 -0.26 -5.11 14.74
C ILE A 30 0.48 -5.22 13.41
N LEU A 31 -0.19 -5.75 12.38
CA LEU A 31 0.40 -5.97 11.05
C LEU A 31 0.15 -4.82 10.08
N ILE A 32 0.22 -3.59 10.57
CA ILE A 32 0.11 -2.36 9.78
C ILE A 32 1.42 -1.58 9.88
N SER A 33 1.97 -1.22 8.74
CA SER A 33 3.17 -0.37 8.63
C SER A 33 2.94 0.74 7.62
N SER A 34 3.61 1.88 7.77
CA SER A 34 3.57 2.97 6.80
C SER A 34 4.92 3.67 6.69
N ASP A 35 5.15 4.35 5.56
CA ASP A 35 6.30 5.22 5.34
C ASP A 35 5.86 6.52 4.65
N GLY A 36 6.47 7.64 5.04
CA GLY A 36 6.09 8.98 4.57
C GLY A 36 4.69 9.46 4.96
N CYS A 37 3.89 8.62 5.62
CA CYS A 37 2.54 8.95 6.10
C CYS A 37 2.16 8.21 7.39
N SER A 38 1.11 8.68 8.06
CA SER A 38 0.39 7.94 9.10
C SER A 38 -0.82 7.24 8.49
N PRO A 39 -1.14 5.98 8.83
CA PRO A 39 -2.27 5.26 8.24
C PRO A 39 -3.60 6.03 8.34
N ALA A 40 -3.86 6.65 9.49
CA ALA A 40 -5.09 7.41 9.75
C ALA A 40 -5.27 8.66 8.87
N THR A 41 -4.18 9.24 8.38
CA THR A 41 -4.19 10.49 7.59
C THR A 41 -3.52 10.34 6.23
N ALA A 42 -3.18 9.12 5.82
CA ALA A 42 -2.44 8.84 4.60
C ALA A 42 -3.13 9.42 3.36
N HIS A 43 -4.45 9.35 3.27
CA HIS A 43 -5.20 9.93 2.15
C HIS A 43 -4.99 11.45 2.03
N LEU A 44 -4.92 12.19 3.15
CA LEU A 44 -4.66 13.63 3.14
C LEU A 44 -3.21 13.92 2.73
N GLN A 45 -2.27 13.13 3.24
CA GLN A 45 -0.84 13.29 2.93
C GLN A 45 -0.56 13.02 1.45
N PHE A 46 -1.18 11.99 0.88
CA PHE A 46 -1.04 11.68 -0.55
C PHE A 46 -1.56 12.83 -1.42
N MET A 47 -2.71 13.39 -1.03
CA MET A 47 -3.31 14.54 -1.71
C MET A 47 -2.43 15.79 -1.59
N ASN A 48 -1.89 16.08 -0.40
CA ASN A 48 -0.99 17.20 -0.17
C ASN A 48 0.29 17.11 -1.03
N THR A 49 0.91 15.93 -1.13
CA THR A 49 2.08 15.71 -1.99
C THR A 49 1.75 15.94 -3.46
N ARG A 50 0.58 15.48 -3.90
CA ARG A 50 0.10 15.70 -5.27
C ARG A 50 -0.14 17.20 -5.55
N GLU A 51 -0.74 17.93 -4.63
CA GLU A 51 -0.99 19.37 -4.75
C GLU A 51 0.30 20.17 -4.76
N THR A 52 1.22 19.87 -3.84
CA THR A 52 2.54 20.51 -3.73
C THR A 52 3.36 20.33 -5.01
N ASN A 53 3.28 19.16 -5.64
CA ASN A 53 3.94 18.86 -6.91
C ASN A 53 3.12 19.28 -8.14
N ASN A 54 1.98 19.97 -7.96
CA ASN A 54 1.05 20.40 -9.02
C ASN A 54 0.71 19.29 -10.03
N THR A 55 0.60 18.04 -9.55
CA THR A 55 0.48 16.87 -10.41
C THR A 55 -0.98 16.62 -10.80
N ARG A 56 -1.24 16.67 -12.10
CA ARG A 56 -2.57 16.48 -12.69
C ARG A 56 -2.70 15.05 -13.22
N GLY A 57 -3.60 14.28 -12.63
CA GLY A 57 -3.87 12.89 -13.01
C GLY A 57 -5.13 12.37 -12.33
N THR A 58 -5.75 11.36 -12.93
CA THR A 58 -6.97 10.72 -12.39
C THR A 58 -6.67 9.59 -11.41
N VAL A 59 -5.43 9.11 -11.35
CA VAL A 59 -5.00 8.08 -10.41
C VAL A 59 -4.47 8.76 -9.14
N LEU A 60 -5.13 8.49 -8.02
CA LEU A 60 -4.78 9.04 -6.71
C LEU A 60 -3.69 8.21 -6.04
N ALA A 61 -3.84 6.89 -6.10
CA ALA A 61 -2.94 5.92 -5.50
C ALA A 61 -2.89 4.63 -6.32
N ARG A 62 -1.98 3.75 -5.96
CA ARG A 62 -1.89 2.38 -6.48
C ARG A 62 -2.10 1.41 -5.33
N HIS A 63 -2.83 0.34 -5.61
CA HIS A 63 -3.02 -0.77 -4.68
C HIS A 63 -2.29 -1.99 -5.21
N LEU A 64 -1.22 -2.36 -4.53
CA LEU A 64 -0.46 -3.56 -4.78
C LEU A 64 -0.88 -4.63 -3.76
N ILE A 65 -1.23 -5.81 -4.27
CA ILE A 65 -1.62 -6.98 -3.48
C ILE A 65 -0.56 -8.04 -3.69
N GLN A 66 -0.06 -8.63 -2.61
CA GLN A 66 0.86 -9.77 -2.62
C GLN A 66 0.21 -10.95 -1.90
N SER A 67 -0.13 -12.00 -2.63
CA SER A 67 -0.80 -13.18 -2.09
C SER A 67 0.17 -14.35 -1.93
N PHE A 68 0.05 -15.08 -0.84
CA PHE A 68 0.85 -16.26 -0.53
C PHE A 68 0.02 -17.54 -0.61
N VAL A 69 0.66 -18.68 -0.89
CA VAL A 69 -0.01 -19.98 -0.86
C VAL A 69 -0.41 -20.29 0.60
N PRO A 70 -1.61 -20.84 0.88
CA PRO A 70 -2.00 -21.22 2.24
C PRO A 70 -0.93 -22.10 2.93
N GLY A 71 -0.51 -21.71 4.12
CA GLY A 71 0.50 -22.43 4.90
C GLY A 71 1.96 -22.19 4.47
N GLU A 72 2.21 -21.37 3.45
CA GLU A 72 3.58 -21.09 2.97
C GLU A 72 4.37 -20.15 3.90
N VAL A 73 3.69 -19.20 4.55
CA VAL A 73 4.30 -18.16 5.39
C VAL A 73 3.47 -17.93 6.65
N SER A 74 4.12 -17.47 7.72
CA SER A 74 3.43 -16.88 8.87
C SER A 74 3.02 -15.42 8.58
N PRO A 75 2.07 -14.84 9.34
CA PRO A 75 1.69 -13.43 9.19
C PRO A 75 2.88 -12.46 9.30
N ASP A 76 3.73 -12.64 10.31
CA ASP A 76 4.93 -11.79 10.49
C ASP A 76 5.88 -11.89 9.30
N LYS A 77 6.08 -13.12 8.79
CA LYS A 77 6.97 -13.33 7.65
C LYS A 77 6.38 -12.74 6.37
N ALA A 78 5.08 -12.87 6.18
CA ALA A 78 4.37 -12.19 5.10
C ALA A 78 4.56 -10.68 5.20
N HIS A 79 4.40 -10.09 6.38
CA HIS A 79 4.58 -8.66 6.60
C HIS A 79 6.00 -8.19 6.28
N GLU A 80 7.02 -8.91 6.76
CA GLU A 80 8.43 -8.63 6.46
C GLU A 80 8.71 -8.66 4.95
N ILE A 81 8.17 -9.67 4.25
CA ILE A 81 8.27 -9.77 2.78
C ILE A 81 7.57 -8.60 2.10
N GLY A 82 6.41 -8.15 2.63
CA GLY A 82 5.68 -6.98 2.16
C GLY A 82 6.48 -5.69 2.31
N LEU A 83 7.16 -5.50 3.43
CA LEU A 83 8.06 -4.36 3.66
C LEU A 83 9.24 -4.35 2.70
N ALA A 84 9.86 -5.52 2.48
CA ALA A 84 10.95 -5.66 1.51
C ALA A 84 10.48 -5.32 0.08
N LEU A 85 9.29 -5.81 -0.30
CA LEU A 85 8.69 -5.48 -1.60
C LEU A 85 8.37 -3.99 -1.73
N ALA A 86 7.78 -3.36 -0.71
CA ALA A 86 7.51 -1.93 -0.71
C ALA A 86 8.79 -1.12 -0.89
N LYS A 87 9.87 -1.48 -0.18
CA LYS A 87 11.17 -0.84 -0.33
C LYS A 87 11.76 -1.00 -1.74
N GLU A 88 11.69 -2.19 -2.32
CA GLU A 88 12.18 -2.48 -3.66
C GLU A 88 11.41 -1.68 -4.73
N VAL A 89 10.07 -1.67 -4.64
CA VAL A 89 9.21 -1.06 -5.65
C VAL A 89 9.15 0.48 -5.53
N LEU A 90 9.18 1.00 -4.30
CA LEU A 90 8.95 2.42 -4.03
C LEU A 90 10.23 3.20 -3.76
N ASN A 91 11.36 2.51 -3.49
CA ASN A 91 12.67 3.10 -3.28
C ASN A 91 12.71 4.22 -2.21
N GLY A 92 11.76 4.22 -1.26
CA GLY A 92 11.60 5.29 -0.27
C GLY A 92 11.31 6.67 -0.88
N GLU A 93 10.51 6.70 -1.95
CA GLU A 93 10.15 7.96 -2.66
C GLU A 93 8.64 8.16 -2.83
N TYR A 94 7.83 7.29 -2.23
CA TYR A 94 6.37 7.31 -2.27
C TYR A 94 5.81 7.00 -0.89
N GLU A 95 4.77 7.75 -0.48
CA GLU A 95 4.08 7.44 0.77
C GLU A 95 3.31 6.14 0.59
N TYR A 96 3.32 5.28 1.60
CA TYR A 96 2.57 4.03 1.55
C TYR A 96 2.02 3.58 2.90
N VAL A 97 0.96 2.78 2.83
CA VAL A 97 0.41 1.98 3.92
C VAL A 97 0.43 0.52 3.50
N LEU A 98 1.07 -0.32 4.30
CA LEU A 98 1.11 -1.78 4.20
C LEU A 98 0.22 -2.37 5.30
N ALA A 99 -0.67 -3.28 4.94
CA ALA A 99 -1.43 -4.09 5.88
C ALA A 99 -1.38 -5.56 5.48
N THR A 100 -1.17 -6.46 6.44
CA THR A 100 -1.25 -7.91 6.22
C THR A 100 -2.60 -8.42 6.70
N HIS A 101 -3.33 -9.09 5.82
CA HIS A 101 -4.64 -9.67 6.11
C HIS A 101 -4.51 -11.15 6.48
N VAL A 102 -5.11 -11.50 7.61
CA VAL A 102 -5.13 -12.87 8.17
C VAL A 102 -6.56 -13.41 8.38
N ASP A 103 -7.58 -12.62 8.05
CA ASP A 103 -9.01 -12.94 8.20
C ASP A 103 -9.50 -14.05 7.27
N ARG A 104 -8.71 -14.42 6.26
CA ARG A 104 -9.09 -15.36 5.20
C ARG A 104 -8.27 -16.63 5.26
N ASN A 105 -8.70 -17.65 4.50
CA ASN A 105 -7.97 -18.91 4.34
C ASN A 105 -6.54 -18.76 3.77
N HIS A 106 -6.14 -17.57 3.35
CA HIS A 106 -4.79 -17.29 2.85
C HIS A 106 -4.32 -15.89 3.28
N ILE A 107 -3.05 -15.82 3.65
CA ILE A 107 -2.38 -14.58 4.01
C ILE A 107 -2.07 -13.78 2.75
N HIS A 108 -2.29 -12.46 2.82
CA HIS A 108 -1.94 -11.55 1.75
C HIS A 108 -1.64 -10.16 2.30
N ASN A 109 -0.73 -9.46 1.62
CA ASN A 109 -0.40 -8.08 1.91
C ASN A 109 -1.13 -7.14 0.97
N HIS A 110 -1.55 -6.01 1.51
CA HIS A 110 -2.06 -4.85 0.79
C HIS A 110 -1.11 -3.69 0.99
N ILE A 111 -0.56 -3.16 -0.10
CA ILE A 111 0.27 -1.95 -0.11
C ILE A 111 -0.46 -0.90 -0.93
N ILE A 112 -1.01 0.11 -0.28
CA ILE A 112 -1.57 1.29 -0.94
C ILE A 112 -0.52 2.40 -0.87
N PHE A 113 -0.10 2.90 -2.03
CA PHE A 113 0.94 3.92 -2.12
C PHE A 113 0.54 5.07 -3.04
N ASN A 114 1.10 6.24 -2.78
CA ASN A 114 0.83 7.45 -3.56
C ASN A 114 1.22 7.22 -5.02
N ASN A 115 0.38 7.66 -5.94
CA ASN A 115 0.74 7.59 -7.35
C ASN A 115 1.81 8.63 -7.72
N VAL A 116 2.04 9.65 -6.89
CA VAL A 116 3.03 10.71 -7.13
C VAL A 116 4.28 10.48 -6.28
N ASN A 117 5.44 10.50 -6.93
CA ASN A 117 6.73 10.47 -6.24
C ASN A 117 6.96 11.82 -5.55
N TRP A 118 7.16 11.83 -4.23
CA TRP A 118 7.25 13.10 -3.49
C TRP A 118 8.53 13.89 -3.80
N LYS A 119 9.60 13.23 -4.30
CA LYS A 119 10.86 13.89 -4.64
C LYS A 119 10.84 14.49 -6.04
N THR A 120 10.22 13.80 -7.00
CA THR A 120 10.29 14.17 -8.42
C THR A 120 8.99 14.74 -8.98
N GLY A 121 7.88 14.60 -8.26
CA GLY A 121 6.54 14.97 -8.73
C GLY A 121 6.02 14.09 -9.87
N LYS A 122 6.75 13.04 -10.27
CA LYS A 122 6.36 12.17 -11.38
C LYS A 122 5.39 11.09 -10.91
N CYS A 123 4.42 10.78 -11.76
CA CYS A 123 3.51 9.66 -11.55
C CYS A 123 4.23 8.31 -11.68
N TYR A 124 3.90 7.37 -10.79
CA TYR A 124 4.37 5.99 -10.82
C TYR A 124 4.04 5.33 -12.17
N GLN A 125 5.08 4.74 -12.78
CA GLN A 125 4.98 4.02 -14.04
C GLN A 125 4.97 2.53 -13.74
N SER A 126 3.80 1.90 -13.87
CA SER A 126 3.72 0.44 -13.85
C SER A 126 4.23 -0.08 -15.19
N ASN A 127 5.32 -0.84 -15.18
CA ASN A 127 5.65 -1.68 -16.34
C ASN A 127 4.49 -2.66 -16.52
N LYS A 128 3.94 -2.69 -17.74
CA LYS A 128 2.93 -3.66 -18.15
C LYS A 128 3.58 -4.99 -18.46
#